data_AF-A0A9X9F0G7-F1
#
_entry.id   AF-A0A9X9F0G7-F1
#
_cell.length_a   1.000
_cell.length_b   1.000
_cell.length_c   1.000
_cell.angle_alpha   90.00
_cell.angle_beta   90.00
_cell.angle_gamma   90.00
#
_symmetry.space_group_name_H-M   'P 1'
#
loop_
_entity.id
_entity.type
_entity.pdbx_description
1 polymer ?
#
loop_
_entity_poly.entity_id
_entity_poly.type
_entity_poly.pdbx_seq_one_letter_code
_entity_poly.pdbx_strand_id
1 'polypeptide(L)' 'MKHKTFGYVRVSSKDQNEERQIRNMKDLGIENRDIFIDK' A
#
# COMPACT_ATOMS: atom_id res chain seq x y z
N MET A 1 1.29 -4.50 -24.05
CA MET A 1 1.81 -5.11 -22.82
C MET A 1 0.88 -4.74 -21.67
N LYS A 2 0.52 -5.67 -20.77
CA LYS A 2 -0.21 -5.30 -19.55
C LYS A 2 0.81 -4.90 -18.48
N HIS A 3 0.74 -3.66 -18.02
CA HIS A 3 1.50 -3.21 -16.86
C HIS A 3 0.74 -3.58 -15.60
N LYS A 4 1.43 -4.20 -14.64
CA LYS A 4 0.88 -4.51 -13.32
C LYS A 4 1.43 -3.49 -12.33
N THR A 5 0.54 -2.84 -11.59
CA THR A 5 0.88 -1.86 -10.57
C THR A 5 0.96 -2.55 -9.22
N PHE A 6 1.98 -2.20 -8.43
CA PHE A 6 2.16 -2.69 -7.07
C PHE A 6 2.23 -1.51 -6.11
N GLY A 7 1.70 -1.70 -4.90
CA GLY A 7 1.78 -0.72 -3.81
C GLY A 7 2.89 -1.08 -2.84
N TYR A 8 3.62 -0.07 -2.36
CA TYR A 8 4.55 -0.23 -1.25
C TYR A 8 4.21 0.79 -0.16
N VAL A 9 3.96 0.28 1.04
CA VAL A 9 3.63 1.06 2.24
C VAL A 9 4.77 0.86 3.22
N ARG A 10 5.31 1.96 3.75
CA ARG A 10 6.34 1.91 4.78
C ARG A 10 5.88 2.61 6.04
N VAL A 11 6.03 1.91 7.15
CA VAL A 11 5.90 2.39 8.52
C VAL A 11 7.30 2.36 9.13
N SER A 12 7.63 3.36 9.93
CA SER A 12 8.94 3.52 10.59
C SER A 12 8.78 4.02 12.04
N SER A 13 7.54 4.32 12.45
CA SER A 13 7.15 4.60 13.83
C SER A 13 5.74 4.07 14.07
N LYS A 14 5.45 3.71 15.32
CA LYS A 14 4.11 3.28 15.77
C LYS A 14 3.03 4.36 15.60
N ASP A 15 3.42 5.62 15.49
CA ASP A 15 2.50 6.75 15.30
C ASP A 15 2.00 6.89 13.85
N GLN A 16 2.63 6.18 12.90
CA GLN A 16 2.23 6.25 11.50
C GLN A 16 1.04 5.33 11.22
N ASN A 17 -0.03 5.92 10.68
CA ASN A 17 -1.24 5.19 10.34
C ASN A 17 -1.08 4.44 9.00
N GLU A 18 -0.75 3.16 9.10
CA GLU A 18 -0.66 2.20 7.99
C GLU A 18 -1.98 2.03 7.23
N GLU A 19 -3.11 1.96 7.95
CA GLU A 19 -4.42 1.72 7.34
C GLU A 19 -4.81 2.82 6.35
N ARG A 20 -4.46 4.08 6.66
CA ARG A 20 -4.67 5.21 5.74
C ARG A 20 -3.85 5.04 4.46
N GLN A 21 -2.60 4.57 4.57
CA GLN A 21 -1.76 4.34 3.40
C GLN A 21 -2.32 3.19 2.53
N ILE A 22 -2.76 2.10 3.17
CA ILE A 22 -3.43 0.98 2.46
C ILE A 22 -4.73 1.45 1.78
N ARG A 23 -5.53 2.29 2.44
CA ARG A 23 -6.75 2.84 1.85
C ARG A 23 -6.46 3.64 0.59
N ASN A 24 -5.46 4.52 0.62
CA ASN A 24 -5.03 5.28 -0.57
C ASN A 24 -4.61 4.34 -1.72
N MET A 25 -3.93 3.23 -1.43
CA MET A 25 -3.54 2.25 -2.46
C MET A 25 -4.77 1.56 -3.07
N LYS A 26 -5.77 1.22 -2.26
CA LYS A 26 -7.05 0.67 -2.74
C LYS A 26 -7.81 1.66 -3.61
N ASP A 27 -7.83 2.94 -3.24
CA ASP A 27 -8.48 4.01 -4.00
C ASP A 27 -7.79 4.22 -5.37
N LEU A 28 -6.50 3.88 -5.49
CA LEU A 28 -5.75 3.81 -6.75
C LEU A 28 -6.00 2.52 -7.54
N GLY A 29 -6.87 1.62 -7.06
CA GLY A 29 -7.20 0.35 -7.71
C GLY A 29 -6.16 -0.75 -7.50
N ILE A 30 -5.26 -0.62 -6.51
CA ILE A 30 -4.27 -1.64 -6.18
C ILE A 30 -4.91 -2.66 -5.23
N GLU A 31 -4.96 -3.91 -5.68
CA GLU A 31 -5.46 -5.04 -4.89
C GLU A 31 -4.58 -5.31 -3.67
N ASN A 32 -5.18 -5.77 -2.55
CA ASN A 32 -4.44 -6.08 -1.32
C ASN A 32 -3.27 -7.04 -1.53
N ARG A 33 -3.44 -8.03 -2.40
CA ARG A 33 -2.39 -9.02 -2.73
C ARG A 33 -1.16 -8.41 -3.40
N ASP A 34 -1.31 -7.20 -3.94
CA ASP A 34 -0.30 -6.45 -4.67
C ASP A 34 0.22 -5.25 -3.85
N ILE A 35 -0.14 -5.15 -2.56
CA ILE A 35 0.36 -4.16 -1.60
C ILE A 35 1.35 -4.85 -0.65
N PHE A 36 2.58 -4.33 -0.59
CA PHE A 36 3.62 -4.78 0.33
C PHE A 36 3.79 -3.75 1.43
N ILE A 37 3.94 -4.23 2.67
CA ILE A 37 4.07 -3.39 3.85
C ILE A 37 5.39 -3.72 4.56
N ASP A 38 6.14 -2.68 4.86
CA ASP A 38 7.38 -2.71 5.65
C ASP A 38 7.16 -1.86 6.91
N LYS A 39 7.59 -2.33 8.09
CA LYS A 39 7.27 -1.70 9.39
C LYS A 39 8.49 -1.50 10.27
#